data_AF-A0A1W2EFN3-F1
#
_entry.id   AF-A0A1W2EFN3-F1
#
_cell.length_a   1.000
_cell.length_b   1.000
_cell.length_c   1.000
_cell.angle_alpha   90.00
_cell.angle_beta   90.00
_cell.angle_gamma   90.00
#
_symmetry.space_group_name_H-M   'P 1'
#
loop_
_entity.id
_entity.type
_entity.pdbx_description
1 polymer ?
#
loop_
_entity_poly.entity_id
_entity_poly.type
_entity_poly.pdbx_seq_one_letter_code
_entity_poly.pdbx_strand_id
1 'polypeptide(L)'
;MYTMIFLVFSLLSLSCTKSKAPVADDPESVQRKQSSTEALVAAAQDLPGGKARFSAVVGNMDLSGETVVRICNWTFNPGAGTVAATYWDWNTADEKGKTLFNAHTCTFEGISKTANPYTPAGWMLPAGQYFGRTGVYTYNATTGILSIAWDAPWAGVTESWNVSNPDAFSAKVSLRSSNYGLTHGRGYGSNASWSTFKTIAQVPRVLYRGFRIAVWSKNGTTIYIDTIGAGAWKADKLNLSPFTASANGNTLHALLPSSDDVCNDGCTTSRNGIIYHLASNNNGRSMVYNHFCACLPTNDEFPTYNRNLHPYAFQQIIDDNGNMRGFVGIEQQDEPGSAGYQYQLKEYFQ
;
A
#
# COMPACT_ATOMS: atom_id res chain seq x y z
N MET A 1 -57.11 19.36 10.80
CA MET A 1 -57.77 18.05 10.59
C MET A 1 -56.83 16.99 11.13
N TYR A 2 -57.13 16.45 12.31
CA TYR A 2 -56.33 15.46 13.04
C TYR A 2 -56.82 14.05 12.68
N THR A 3 -55.94 13.12 12.27
CA THR A 3 -56.06 11.66 12.51
C THR A 3 -54.70 11.02 12.16
N MET A 4 -53.83 10.64 13.10
CA MET A 4 -53.78 9.46 13.99
C MET A 4 -53.16 8.19 13.34
N ILE A 5 -51.90 7.97 13.75
CA ILE A 5 -51.10 6.75 14.03
C ILE A 5 -51.75 5.37 13.78
N PHE A 6 -50.98 4.44 13.18
CA PHE A 6 -50.80 3.08 13.72
C PHE A 6 -49.38 2.54 13.46
N LEU A 7 -48.68 2.23 14.55
CA LEU A 7 -47.50 1.36 14.63
C LEU A 7 -47.98 -0.09 14.71
N VAL A 8 -47.34 -1.02 14.00
CA VAL A 8 -47.45 -2.46 14.28
C VAL A 8 -46.04 -3.07 14.29
N PHE A 9 -45.66 -3.54 15.49
CA PHE A 9 -44.58 -4.49 15.74
C PHE A 9 -45.15 -5.91 15.71
N SER A 10 -44.42 -6.87 15.13
CA SER A 10 -44.45 -8.33 15.38
C SER A 10 -43.60 -9.01 14.30
N LEU A 11 -42.83 -10.08 14.49
CA LEU A 11 -42.53 -10.96 15.62
C LEU A 11 -41.28 -11.77 15.17
N LEU A 12 -40.34 -12.02 16.08
CA LEU A 12 -39.28 -13.01 15.89
C LEU A 12 -39.87 -14.42 15.83
N SER A 13 -39.40 -15.26 14.91
CA SER A 13 -39.49 -16.71 15.01
C SER A 13 -38.10 -17.35 14.94
N LEU A 14 -37.62 -17.80 16.10
CA LEU A 14 -36.58 -18.82 16.19
C LEU A 14 -37.19 -20.14 15.73
N SER A 15 -36.54 -20.81 14.78
CA SER A 15 -36.86 -22.21 14.44
C SER A 15 -35.67 -23.09 14.82
N CYS A 16 -35.80 -23.78 15.96
CA CYS A 16 -34.97 -24.91 16.35
C CYS A 16 -35.44 -26.15 15.59
N THR A 17 -34.56 -26.78 14.82
CA THR A 17 -34.79 -28.14 14.31
C THR A 17 -33.94 -29.15 15.09
N LYS A 18 -34.68 -30.14 15.63
CA LYS A 18 -34.25 -31.28 16.44
C LYS A 18 -33.14 -32.10 15.77
N SER A 19 -32.16 -32.49 16.59
CA SER A 19 -31.23 -33.58 16.31
C SER A 19 -31.98 -34.91 16.19
N LYS A 20 -31.69 -35.67 15.13
CA LYS A 20 -32.08 -37.07 14.99
C LYS A 20 -30.84 -37.92 15.26
N ALA A 21 -30.90 -38.77 16.29
CA ALA A 21 -29.85 -39.72 16.62
C ALA A 21 -29.71 -40.77 15.50
N PRO A 22 -28.49 -41.19 15.12
CA PRO A 22 -28.31 -42.34 14.24
C PRO A 22 -28.46 -43.65 15.03
N VAL A 23 -29.15 -44.57 14.37
CA VAL A 23 -29.32 -45.99 14.71
C VAL A 23 -27.97 -46.69 14.61
N ALA A 24 -27.67 -47.56 15.59
CA ALA A 24 -26.55 -48.49 15.56
C ALA A 24 -26.88 -49.65 14.61
N ASP A 25 -25.96 -49.99 13.71
CA ASP A 25 -25.63 -51.37 13.36
C ASP A 25 -24.34 -51.43 12.51
N ASP A 26 -23.59 -52.50 12.75
CA ASP A 26 -22.46 -53.10 12.03
C ASP A 26 -21.01 -52.69 12.39
N PRO A 27 -20.22 -53.57 13.06
CA PRO A 27 -18.87 -53.29 13.50
C PRO A 27 -17.81 -53.91 12.57
N GLU A 28 -17.82 -53.65 11.26
CA GLU A 28 -16.73 -54.12 10.39
C GLU A 28 -16.74 -53.43 9.01
N SER A 29 -16.27 -52.17 8.91
CA SER A 29 -15.63 -51.60 7.69
C SER A 29 -15.55 -50.06 7.63
N VAL A 30 -14.67 -49.40 8.40
CA VAL A 30 -14.03 -48.14 7.90
C VAL A 30 -12.62 -47.98 8.50
N GLN A 31 -11.67 -48.78 8.02
CA GLN A 31 -10.28 -48.34 7.95
C GLN A 31 -10.01 -47.82 6.54
N ARG A 32 -10.36 -46.57 6.26
CA ARG A 32 -9.79 -45.76 5.17
C ARG A 32 -10.24 -44.31 5.30
N LYS A 33 -9.26 -43.39 5.27
CA LYS A 33 -9.36 -41.93 5.25
C LYS A 33 -9.76 -41.23 6.55
N GLN A 34 -8.98 -41.45 7.61
CA GLN A 34 -8.51 -40.31 8.40
C GLN A 34 -7.18 -39.86 7.79
N SER A 35 -7.29 -39.03 6.74
CA SER A 35 -6.23 -38.07 6.45
C SER A 35 -6.23 -37.13 7.65
N SER A 36 -5.35 -37.39 8.60
CA SER A 36 -5.02 -36.43 9.64
C SER A 36 -4.49 -35.18 8.94
N THR A 37 -5.36 -34.18 8.79
CA THR A 37 -4.94 -32.79 8.62
C THR A 37 -4.35 -32.37 9.96
N GLU A 38 -3.18 -32.93 10.31
CA GLU A 38 -2.30 -32.32 11.29
C GLU A 38 -1.90 -30.99 10.68
N ALA A 39 -2.66 -29.95 11.02
CA ALA A 39 -2.16 -28.60 10.87
C ALA A 39 -0.85 -28.57 11.66
N LEU A 40 0.27 -28.51 10.95
CA LEU A 40 1.58 -28.23 11.55
C LEU A 40 1.43 -26.88 12.26
N VAL A 41 1.18 -26.93 13.56
CA VAL A 41 1.16 -25.73 14.40
C VAL A 41 2.59 -25.24 14.39
N ALA A 42 2.84 -24.11 13.74
CA ALA A 42 4.15 -23.49 13.78
C ALA A 42 4.52 -23.18 15.25
N ALA A 43 5.76 -23.48 15.60
CA ALA A 43 6.25 -23.24 16.94
C ALA A 43 6.28 -21.74 17.24
N ALA A 44 6.18 -21.36 18.51
CA ALA A 44 6.33 -19.97 18.92
C ALA A 44 7.65 -19.37 18.40
N GLN A 45 7.62 -18.10 18.00
CA GLN A 45 8.75 -17.37 17.44
C GLN A 45 8.88 -16.00 18.08
N ASP A 46 10.11 -15.50 18.16
CA ASP A 46 10.36 -14.11 18.50
C ASP A 46 9.81 -13.18 17.41
N LEU A 47 9.30 -12.02 17.83
CA LEU A 47 8.86 -11.00 16.89
C LEU A 47 10.06 -10.44 16.10
N PRO A 48 9.93 -10.23 14.76
CA PRO A 48 10.98 -9.60 13.96
C PRO A 48 11.31 -8.20 14.49
N GLY A 49 12.52 -8.00 14.98
CA GLY A 49 12.94 -6.73 15.60
C GLY A 49 12.09 -6.33 16.82
N GLY A 50 11.40 -7.29 17.45
CA GLY A 50 10.48 -7.06 18.56
C GLY A 50 9.15 -6.39 18.17
N LYS A 51 8.80 -6.36 16.87
CA LYS A 51 7.61 -5.66 16.36
C LYS A 51 6.59 -6.62 15.76
N ALA A 52 5.31 -6.40 16.03
CA ALA A 52 4.24 -7.28 15.59
C ALA A 52 3.61 -6.90 14.24
N ARG A 53 3.74 -5.66 13.78
CA ARG A 53 3.03 -5.17 12.58
C ARG A 53 3.95 -4.41 11.66
N PHE A 54 3.95 -4.75 10.38
CA PHE A 54 4.82 -4.12 9.37
C PHE A 54 4.02 -3.60 8.19
N SER A 55 4.35 -2.40 7.72
CA SER A 55 3.96 -1.92 6.40
C SER A 55 5.17 -1.96 5.48
N ALA A 56 5.04 -2.62 4.34
CA ALA A 56 6.13 -2.83 3.40
C ALA A 56 5.68 -2.56 1.95
N VAL A 57 6.65 -2.24 1.11
CA VAL A 57 6.51 -2.24 -0.34
C VAL A 57 7.46 -3.26 -0.93
N VAL A 58 6.98 -4.01 -1.91
CA VAL A 58 7.75 -5.07 -2.57
C VAL A 58 7.45 -5.07 -4.06
N GLY A 59 8.37 -5.60 -4.86
CA GLY A 59 8.09 -5.78 -6.29
C GLY A 59 9.16 -6.53 -7.05
N ASN A 60 8.77 -7.00 -8.24
CA ASN A 60 9.73 -7.27 -9.29
C ASN A 60 10.01 -5.96 -10.04
N MET A 61 11.18 -5.37 -9.75
CA MET A 61 11.71 -4.18 -10.41
C MET A 61 12.98 -4.55 -11.17
N ASP A 62 12.84 -5.31 -12.24
CA ASP A 62 13.92 -5.71 -13.14
C ASP A 62 13.69 -5.21 -14.57
N LEU A 63 14.58 -5.59 -15.50
CA LEU A 63 14.49 -5.24 -16.92
C LEU A 63 13.81 -6.34 -17.76
N SER A 64 13.29 -7.41 -17.14
CA SER A 64 12.87 -8.61 -17.85
C SER A 64 11.61 -9.22 -17.25
N GLY A 65 10.56 -9.30 -18.07
CA GLY A 65 9.30 -9.91 -17.67
C GLY A 65 8.31 -8.91 -17.11
N GLU A 66 7.37 -9.41 -16.32
CA GLU A 66 6.29 -8.63 -15.75
C GLU A 66 6.79 -7.80 -14.55
N THR A 67 6.53 -6.50 -14.59
CA THR A 67 6.74 -5.64 -13.42
C THR A 67 5.53 -5.80 -12.51
N VAL A 68 5.78 -6.19 -11.27
CA VAL A 68 4.74 -6.35 -10.24
C VAL A 68 5.16 -5.56 -9.02
N VAL A 69 4.26 -4.76 -8.46
CA VAL A 69 4.49 -4.00 -7.23
C VAL A 69 3.36 -4.23 -6.23
N ARG A 70 3.68 -4.30 -4.94
CA ARG A 70 2.70 -4.52 -3.87
C ARG A 70 2.97 -3.69 -2.63
N ILE A 71 1.91 -3.15 -2.02
CA ILE A 71 1.92 -2.69 -0.63
C ILE A 71 1.41 -3.83 0.24
N CYS A 72 2.13 -4.15 1.30
CA CYS A 72 1.83 -5.24 2.21
C CYS A 72 1.70 -4.70 3.64
N ASN A 73 0.68 -5.16 4.36
CA ASN A 73 0.55 -5.03 5.80
C ASN A 73 0.65 -6.41 6.43
N TRP A 74 1.69 -6.67 7.21
CA TRP A 74 1.90 -7.93 7.91
C TRP A 74 1.58 -7.81 9.40
N THR A 75 0.94 -8.83 9.96
CA THR A 75 0.68 -8.98 11.39
C THR A 75 1.24 -10.33 11.84
N PHE A 76 2.25 -10.31 12.70
CA PHE A 76 2.90 -11.49 13.26
C PHE A 76 2.22 -11.92 14.55
N ASN A 77 2.01 -13.23 14.69
CA ASN A 77 1.58 -13.87 15.91
C ASN A 77 2.75 -14.69 16.49
N PRO A 78 3.44 -14.20 17.52
CA PRO A 78 4.61 -14.87 18.09
C PRO A 78 4.24 -16.16 18.82
N GLY A 79 3.06 -16.26 19.41
CA GLY A 79 2.63 -17.46 20.14
C GLY A 79 2.38 -18.66 19.22
N ALA A 80 2.03 -18.41 17.96
CA ALA A 80 1.74 -19.44 16.97
C ALA A 80 2.77 -19.52 15.82
N GLY A 81 3.79 -18.66 15.80
CA GLY A 81 4.76 -18.62 14.70
C GLY A 81 4.14 -18.30 13.33
N THR A 82 3.00 -17.61 13.30
CA THR A 82 2.26 -17.30 12.06
C THR A 82 2.33 -15.82 11.70
N VAL A 83 2.11 -15.53 10.42
CA VAL A 83 1.98 -14.18 9.89
C VAL A 83 0.73 -14.11 9.02
N ALA A 84 -0.03 -13.03 9.18
CA ALA A 84 -1.13 -12.67 8.28
C ALA A 84 -0.73 -11.44 7.47
N ALA A 85 -1.03 -11.45 6.17
CA ALA A 85 -0.78 -10.34 5.26
C ALA A 85 -2.09 -9.85 4.63
N THR A 86 -2.23 -8.53 4.56
CA THR A 86 -3.13 -7.86 3.62
C THR A 86 -2.26 -7.16 2.58
N TYR A 87 -2.51 -7.38 1.30
CA TYR A 87 -1.76 -6.68 0.26
C TYR A 87 -2.64 -6.19 -0.89
N TRP A 88 -2.13 -5.16 -1.55
CA TRP A 88 -2.64 -4.58 -2.79
C TRP A 88 -1.54 -4.73 -3.82
N ASP A 89 -1.90 -5.13 -5.04
CA ASP A 89 -0.94 -5.32 -6.11
C ASP A 89 -1.35 -4.63 -7.41
N TRP A 90 -0.32 -4.28 -8.16
CA TRP A 90 -0.41 -3.78 -9.50
C TRP A 90 0.68 -4.42 -10.33
N ASN A 91 0.36 -4.69 -11.58
CA ASN A 91 1.30 -5.28 -12.51
C ASN A 91 0.99 -4.85 -13.94
N THR A 92 1.98 -5.03 -14.82
CA THR A 92 1.92 -4.69 -16.25
C THR A 92 1.01 -5.60 -17.06
N ALA A 93 0.50 -6.70 -16.49
CA ALA A 93 -0.42 -7.61 -17.19
C ALA A 93 -1.90 -7.20 -17.00
N ASP A 94 -2.24 -6.57 -15.88
CA ASP A 94 -3.60 -6.17 -15.52
C ASP A 94 -3.95 -4.72 -15.91
N GLU A 95 -2.96 -3.84 -16.11
CA GLU A 95 -3.13 -2.43 -16.54
C GLU A 95 -4.21 -1.66 -15.74
N LYS A 96 -4.20 -1.72 -14.40
CA LYS A 96 -5.34 -1.29 -13.58
C LYS A 96 -5.70 0.22 -13.65
N GLY A 97 -4.87 1.08 -14.25
CA GLY A 97 -5.13 2.52 -14.38
C GLY A 97 -5.31 3.25 -13.04
N LYS A 98 -5.95 4.42 -13.08
CA LYS A 98 -6.18 5.27 -11.88
C LYS A 98 -7.66 5.51 -11.58
N THR A 99 -7.97 5.76 -10.31
CA THR A 99 -9.32 6.09 -9.81
C THR A 99 -9.32 7.47 -9.15
N LEU A 100 -10.38 8.25 -9.38
CA LEU A 100 -10.60 9.52 -8.69
C LEU A 100 -10.76 9.27 -7.19
N PHE A 101 -9.94 9.90 -6.35
CA PHE A 101 -9.97 9.69 -4.91
C PHE A 101 -10.98 10.60 -4.20
N ASN A 102 -10.78 11.90 -4.31
CA ASN A 102 -11.63 12.90 -3.68
C ASN A 102 -11.57 14.21 -4.48
N ALA A 103 -12.24 15.24 -3.96
CA ALA A 103 -12.21 16.59 -4.50
C ALA A 103 -11.95 17.60 -3.36
N HIS A 104 -11.23 18.68 -3.66
CA HIS A 104 -11.01 19.79 -2.73
C HIS A 104 -10.78 21.10 -3.48
N THR A 105 -11.05 22.23 -2.84
CA THR A 105 -10.65 23.53 -3.39
C THR A 105 -9.14 23.70 -3.27
N CYS A 106 -8.50 24.02 -4.39
CA CYS A 106 -7.09 24.34 -4.48
C CYS A 106 -6.93 25.75 -5.04
N THR A 107 -6.06 26.55 -4.41
CA THR A 107 -5.80 27.93 -4.79
C THR A 107 -4.31 28.14 -5.03
N PHE A 108 -3.95 28.40 -6.29
CA PHE A 108 -2.59 28.81 -6.66
C PHE A 108 -2.67 30.04 -7.57
N GLU A 109 -1.71 30.96 -7.44
CA GLU A 109 -1.65 32.17 -8.26
C GLU A 109 -2.96 32.99 -8.23
N GLY A 110 -3.69 32.96 -7.10
CA GLY A 110 -4.99 33.62 -6.95
C GLY A 110 -6.16 32.91 -7.65
N ILE A 111 -5.92 31.81 -8.36
CA ILE A 111 -6.94 31.03 -9.07
C ILE A 111 -7.40 29.88 -8.17
N SER A 112 -8.70 29.83 -7.88
CA SER A 112 -9.30 28.77 -7.05
C SER A 112 -10.20 27.87 -7.89
N LYS A 113 -9.95 26.55 -7.88
CA LYS A 113 -10.80 25.54 -8.52
C LYS A 113 -10.87 24.25 -7.71
N THR A 114 -11.83 23.40 -8.06
CA THR A 114 -11.95 22.04 -7.53
C THR A 114 -10.88 21.14 -8.13
N ALA A 115 -9.85 20.81 -7.33
CA ALA A 115 -8.83 19.85 -7.68
C ALA A 115 -9.23 18.43 -7.27
N ASN A 116 -8.78 17.48 -8.09
CA ASN A 116 -9.16 16.07 -8.03
C ASN A 116 -7.90 15.20 -7.90
N PRO A 117 -7.51 14.80 -6.67
CA PRO A 117 -6.50 13.77 -6.46
C PRO A 117 -6.92 12.41 -7.04
N TYR A 118 -5.96 11.70 -7.62
CA TYR A 118 -6.14 10.36 -8.17
C TYR A 118 -5.23 9.35 -7.46
N THR A 119 -5.69 8.11 -7.38
CA THR A 119 -5.00 6.99 -6.75
C THR A 119 -4.86 5.83 -7.74
N PRO A 120 -3.85 4.95 -7.60
CA PRO A 120 -3.87 3.66 -8.28
C PRO A 120 -5.20 2.94 -8.05
N ALA A 121 -5.81 2.40 -9.10
CA ALA A 121 -7.10 1.74 -8.96
C ALA A 121 -6.99 0.53 -8.01
N GLY A 122 -7.98 0.37 -7.14
CA GLY A 122 -7.98 -0.64 -6.08
C GLY A 122 -7.28 -0.21 -4.78
N TRP A 123 -6.50 0.88 -4.79
CA TRP A 123 -6.02 1.50 -3.55
C TRP A 123 -7.09 2.43 -2.98
N MET A 124 -7.67 2.05 -1.84
CA MET A 124 -8.77 2.74 -1.15
C MET A 124 -10.09 2.81 -1.95
N LEU A 125 -10.04 2.88 -3.29
CA LEU A 125 -11.18 2.96 -4.20
C LEU A 125 -10.99 2.09 -5.45
N PRO A 126 -12.00 1.29 -5.85
CA PRO A 126 -13.11 0.89 -4.98
C PRO A 126 -12.58 0.15 -3.74
N ALA A 127 -13.26 0.30 -2.60
CA ALA A 127 -12.84 -0.35 -1.37
C ALA A 127 -12.93 -1.88 -1.49
N GLY A 128 -12.14 -2.59 -0.68
CA GLY A 128 -12.17 -4.07 -0.64
C GLY A 128 -11.35 -4.77 -1.72
N GLN A 129 -10.63 -4.04 -2.58
CA GLN A 129 -9.74 -4.60 -3.60
C GLN A 129 -8.37 -4.96 -3.01
N TYR A 130 -8.34 -5.93 -2.10
CA TYR A 130 -7.11 -6.44 -1.49
C TYR A 130 -7.14 -7.95 -1.41
N PHE A 131 -5.96 -8.53 -1.20
CA PHE A 131 -5.78 -9.96 -0.97
C PHE A 131 -5.36 -10.22 0.46
N GLY A 132 -5.93 -11.27 1.06
CA GLY A 132 -5.51 -11.82 2.34
C GLY A 132 -4.62 -13.04 2.15
N ARG A 133 -3.56 -13.16 2.95
CA ARG A 133 -2.72 -14.36 3.04
C ARG A 133 -2.38 -14.67 4.48
N THR A 134 -2.13 -15.94 4.72
CA THR A 134 -1.50 -16.43 5.94
C THR A 134 -0.24 -17.19 5.58
N GLY A 135 0.64 -17.33 6.56
CA GLY A 135 1.82 -18.14 6.45
C GLY A 135 2.42 -18.39 7.82
N VAL A 136 3.55 -19.08 7.80
CA VAL A 136 4.40 -19.30 8.97
C VAL A 136 5.67 -18.48 8.80
N TYR A 137 6.29 -18.12 9.91
CA TYR A 137 7.56 -17.43 9.88
C TYR A 137 8.56 -18.07 10.84
N THR A 138 9.83 -17.81 10.57
CA THR A 138 10.91 -18.02 11.53
C THR A 138 11.73 -16.75 11.63
N TYR A 139 12.18 -16.43 12.83
CA TYR A 139 13.04 -15.28 13.06
C TYR A 139 14.26 -15.67 13.89
N ASN A 140 15.43 -15.39 13.35
CA ASN A 140 16.68 -15.55 14.07
C ASN A 140 17.14 -14.18 14.59
N ALA A 141 16.92 -13.92 15.87
CA ALA A 141 17.29 -12.65 16.52
C ALA A 141 18.81 -12.39 16.51
N THR A 142 19.64 -13.44 16.44
CA THR A 142 21.11 -13.31 16.39
C THR A 142 21.59 -12.82 15.03
N THR A 143 21.03 -13.36 13.93
CA THR A 143 21.42 -12.97 12.56
C THR A 143 20.58 -11.84 12.00
N GLY A 144 19.43 -11.54 12.63
CA GLY A 144 18.45 -10.58 12.12
C GLY A 144 17.71 -11.09 10.87
N ILE A 145 17.68 -12.40 10.61
CA ILE A 145 17.04 -12.95 9.42
C ILE A 145 15.62 -13.41 9.75
N LEU A 146 14.65 -12.84 9.06
CA LEU A 146 13.25 -13.28 9.03
C LEU A 146 13.03 -14.11 7.75
N SER A 147 12.42 -15.28 7.88
CA SER A 147 11.94 -16.07 6.74
C SER A 147 10.44 -16.27 6.86
N ILE A 148 9.71 -16.09 5.76
CA ILE A 148 8.27 -16.30 5.69
C ILE A 148 8.00 -17.35 4.62
N ALA A 149 7.17 -18.33 4.97
CA ALA A 149 6.61 -19.31 4.04
C ALA A 149 5.10 -19.15 4.00
N TRP A 150 4.55 -18.96 2.80
CA TRP A 150 3.13 -18.68 2.62
C TRP A 150 2.31 -19.96 2.50
N ASP A 151 1.08 -19.90 3.00
CA ASP A 151 0.10 -20.99 2.87
C ASP A 151 -0.54 -21.00 1.48
N ALA A 152 -1.39 -22.00 1.23
CA ALA A 152 -2.23 -22.07 0.04
C ALA A 152 -3.02 -20.75 -0.19
N PRO A 153 -3.19 -20.31 -1.45
CA PRO A 153 -2.82 -20.99 -2.69
C PRO A 153 -1.34 -20.81 -3.10
N TRP A 154 -0.50 -20.23 -2.23
CA TRP A 154 0.92 -19.96 -2.49
C TRP A 154 1.84 -20.93 -1.74
N ALA A 155 1.39 -22.16 -1.53
CA ALA A 155 2.18 -23.18 -0.88
C ALA A 155 3.51 -23.37 -1.61
N GLY A 156 4.62 -23.36 -0.87
CA GLY A 156 5.98 -23.44 -1.41
C GLY A 156 6.59 -22.08 -1.80
N VAL A 157 5.82 -20.98 -1.73
CA VAL A 157 6.34 -19.63 -1.92
C VAL A 157 7.00 -19.13 -0.63
N THR A 158 8.22 -18.62 -0.76
CA THR A 158 9.03 -18.15 0.37
C THR A 158 9.70 -16.82 0.07
N GLU A 159 9.90 -16.05 1.13
CA GLU A 159 10.68 -14.82 1.14
C GLU A 159 11.53 -14.75 2.41
N SER A 160 12.70 -14.11 2.30
CA SER A 160 13.57 -13.83 3.43
C SER A 160 13.94 -12.34 3.47
N TRP A 161 14.11 -11.84 4.69
CA TRP A 161 14.25 -10.43 4.99
C TRP A 161 15.38 -10.22 5.98
N ASN A 162 16.18 -9.19 5.74
CA ASN A 162 17.07 -8.63 6.76
C ASN A 162 16.25 -7.71 7.66
N VAL A 163 16.32 -7.93 8.97
CA VAL A 163 15.66 -7.14 10.01
C VAL A 163 16.70 -6.34 10.77
N SER A 164 16.43 -5.06 10.96
CA SER A 164 17.26 -4.15 11.77
C SER A 164 16.36 -3.18 12.55
N ASN A 165 16.89 -2.53 13.58
CA ASN A 165 16.15 -1.52 14.34
C ASN A 165 16.78 -0.14 14.04
N PRO A 166 16.17 0.69 13.19
CA PRO A 166 16.67 2.05 12.94
C PRO A 166 16.61 2.94 14.19
N ASP A 167 15.71 2.62 15.12
CA ASP A 167 15.59 3.23 16.44
C ASP A 167 14.93 2.24 17.43
N ALA A 168 14.67 2.67 18.66
CA ALA A 168 14.05 1.81 19.68
C ALA A 168 12.56 1.48 19.42
N PHE A 169 11.87 2.31 18.63
CA PHE A 169 10.42 2.29 18.47
C PHE A 169 9.96 1.67 17.14
N SER A 170 10.90 1.35 16.25
CA SER A 170 10.63 0.82 14.91
C SER A 170 11.60 -0.30 14.55
N ALA A 171 11.14 -1.26 13.76
CA ALA A 171 11.99 -2.19 13.02
C ALA A 171 11.93 -1.86 11.54
N LYS A 172 13.00 -2.18 10.81
CA LYS A 172 13.11 -2.10 9.35
C LYS A 172 13.33 -3.49 8.79
N VAL A 173 12.59 -3.81 7.73
CA VAL A 173 12.81 -5.00 6.91
C VAL A 173 13.33 -4.59 5.53
N SER A 174 14.24 -5.38 4.98
CA SER A 174 14.72 -5.24 3.59
C SER A 174 14.80 -6.62 2.95
N LEU A 175 14.23 -6.75 1.76
CA LEU A 175 14.15 -8.03 1.06
C LEU A 175 15.56 -8.54 0.83
N ARG A 176 15.78 -9.80 1.24
CA ARG A 176 17.03 -10.51 1.03
C ARG A 176 16.91 -11.46 -0.15
N SER A 177 15.82 -12.23 -0.21
CA SER A 177 15.54 -13.12 -1.33
C SER A 177 14.07 -13.50 -1.38
N SER A 178 13.62 -13.95 -2.55
CA SER A 178 12.35 -14.63 -2.74
C SER A 178 12.52 -15.74 -3.77
N ASN A 179 11.64 -16.75 -3.76
CA ASN A 179 11.64 -17.80 -4.80
C ASN A 179 10.56 -17.61 -5.88
N TYR A 180 9.94 -16.43 -5.93
CA TYR A 180 8.80 -16.13 -6.80
C TYR A 180 8.92 -14.77 -7.49
N GLY A 181 10.16 -14.32 -7.71
CA GLY A 181 10.46 -13.19 -8.58
C GLY A 181 10.43 -11.80 -7.94
N LEU A 182 10.23 -11.67 -6.62
CA LEU A 182 10.48 -10.38 -5.97
C LEU A 182 11.98 -10.08 -5.94
N THR A 183 12.33 -8.92 -6.47
CA THR A 183 13.72 -8.43 -6.53
C THR A 183 13.98 -7.31 -5.55
N HIS A 184 12.94 -6.59 -5.13
CA HIS A 184 13.05 -5.46 -4.22
C HIS A 184 11.97 -5.49 -3.14
N GLY A 185 12.32 -5.04 -1.95
CA GLY A 185 11.34 -4.77 -0.92
C GLY A 185 11.93 -4.08 0.29
N ARG A 186 11.18 -3.16 0.88
CA ARG A 186 11.52 -2.47 2.13
C ARG A 186 10.25 -2.19 2.91
N GLY A 187 10.37 -2.17 4.23
CA GLY A 187 9.24 -1.89 5.10
C GLY A 187 9.68 -1.57 6.50
N TYR A 188 8.72 -1.13 7.30
CA TYR A 188 8.93 -0.76 8.69
C TYR A 188 7.81 -1.31 9.55
N GLY A 189 8.17 -1.69 10.78
CA GLY A 189 7.24 -2.27 11.72
C GLY A 189 7.28 -1.65 13.10
N SER A 190 6.18 -1.81 13.81
CA SER A 190 5.96 -1.37 15.18
C SER A 190 4.92 -2.25 15.88
N ASN A 191 4.64 -1.94 17.14
CA ASN A 191 3.61 -2.54 17.96
C ASN A 191 2.33 -1.69 18.01
N ALA A 192 2.31 -0.52 17.35
CA ALA A 192 1.10 0.28 17.23
C ALA A 192 0.00 -0.48 16.47
N SER A 193 -1.25 -0.39 16.95
CA SER A 193 -2.39 -1.05 16.30
C SER A 193 -2.63 -0.48 14.89
N TRP A 194 -3.27 -1.25 14.01
CA TRP A 194 -3.67 -0.75 12.68
C TRP A 194 -4.67 0.43 12.75
N SER A 195 -5.39 0.57 13.86
CA SER A 195 -6.26 1.72 14.16
C SER A 195 -5.50 2.97 14.65
N THR A 196 -4.19 2.85 14.90
CA THR A 196 -3.33 4.00 15.19
C THR A 196 -2.80 4.57 13.88
N PHE A 197 -3.18 5.80 13.58
CA PHE A 197 -2.79 6.55 12.38
C PHE A 197 -2.82 8.05 12.66
N LYS A 198 -2.29 8.86 11.72
CA LYS A 198 -2.42 10.31 11.73
C LYS A 198 -3.43 10.75 10.67
N THR A 199 -4.34 11.64 11.03
CA THR A 199 -5.13 12.35 10.03
C THR A 199 -4.24 13.27 9.21
N ILE A 200 -4.70 13.74 8.05
CA ILE A 200 -4.00 14.70 7.20
C ILE A 200 -3.54 15.94 7.97
N ALA A 201 -4.38 16.45 8.88
CA ALA A 201 -4.04 17.60 9.72
C ALA A 201 -2.88 17.32 10.70
N GLN A 202 -2.65 16.05 11.04
CA GLN A 202 -1.63 15.59 11.99
C GLN A 202 -0.35 15.09 11.32
N VAL A 203 -0.31 14.99 9.98
CA VAL A 203 0.90 14.59 9.25
C VAL A 203 1.99 15.64 9.45
N PRO A 204 3.18 15.26 9.97
CA PRO A 204 4.28 16.20 10.13
C PRO A 204 4.73 16.82 8.80
N ARG A 205 4.78 18.15 8.75
CA ARG A 205 5.19 18.91 7.55
C ARG A 205 6.71 19.11 7.54
N VAL A 206 7.43 18.02 7.35
CA VAL A 206 8.90 18.02 7.36
C VAL A 206 9.47 17.39 6.09
N LEU A 207 10.79 17.43 5.96
CA LEU A 207 11.53 16.70 4.95
C LEU A 207 11.70 15.24 5.39
N TYR A 208 11.06 14.33 4.67
CA TYR A 208 11.35 12.90 4.80
C TYR A 208 12.43 12.50 3.80
N ARG A 209 13.40 11.72 4.27
CA ARG A 209 14.46 11.16 3.43
C ARG A 209 14.19 9.67 3.24
N GLY A 210 14.69 9.13 2.15
CA GLY A 210 14.56 7.70 1.93
C GLY A 210 15.08 7.31 0.57
N PHE A 211 14.39 6.36 -0.04
CA PHE A 211 14.86 5.68 -1.21
C PHE A 211 13.72 5.32 -2.15
N ARG A 212 14.03 5.27 -3.44
CA ARG A 212 13.12 4.80 -4.47
C ARG A 212 13.81 3.88 -5.46
N ILE A 213 13.01 3.08 -6.14
CA ILE A 213 13.37 2.43 -7.39
C ILE A 213 12.20 2.58 -8.35
N ALA A 214 12.48 2.81 -9.62
CA ALA A 214 11.49 2.96 -10.67
C ALA A 214 11.82 2.05 -11.86
N VAL A 215 10.80 1.46 -12.44
CA VAL A 215 10.84 0.80 -13.74
C VAL A 215 9.79 1.45 -14.62
N TRP A 216 10.15 1.77 -15.86
CA TRP A 216 9.22 2.38 -16.81
C TRP A 216 9.50 1.94 -18.24
N SER A 217 8.48 2.06 -19.08
CA SER A 217 8.56 1.86 -20.52
C SER A 217 7.79 2.96 -21.22
N LYS A 218 8.35 3.54 -22.29
CA LYS A 218 7.66 4.57 -23.10
C LYS A 218 6.76 3.98 -24.19
N ASN A 219 7.03 2.75 -24.61
CA ASN A 219 6.44 2.14 -25.80
C ASN A 219 6.14 0.63 -25.61
N GLY A 220 6.16 0.14 -24.38
CA GLY A 220 5.94 -1.26 -24.02
C GLY A 220 7.08 -2.21 -24.37
N THR A 221 8.08 -1.71 -25.11
CA THR A 221 9.13 -2.56 -25.70
C THR A 221 10.49 -2.33 -25.04
N THR A 222 10.85 -1.07 -24.77
CA THR A 222 12.11 -0.73 -24.10
C THR A 222 11.84 -0.40 -22.65
N ILE A 223 12.35 -1.25 -21.77
CA ILE A 223 12.24 -1.11 -20.32
C ILE A 223 13.48 -0.37 -19.79
N TYR A 224 13.23 0.61 -18.92
CA TYR A 224 14.23 1.40 -18.24
C TYR A 224 14.09 1.20 -16.73
N ILE A 225 15.21 1.32 -16.02
CA ILE A 225 15.26 1.25 -14.56
C ILE A 225 16.14 2.39 -14.02
N ASP A 226 15.74 2.96 -12.89
CA ASP A 226 16.40 4.14 -12.30
C ASP A 226 17.83 3.87 -11.80
N THR A 227 18.20 2.59 -11.64
CA THR A 227 19.47 2.13 -11.11
C THR A 227 20.02 0.99 -11.98
N ILE A 228 21.27 1.09 -12.43
CA ILE A 228 21.90 0.11 -13.36
C ILE A 228 22.31 -1.20 -12.62
N GLY A 229 21.93 -1.37 -11.35
CA GLY A 229 22.28 -2.53 -10.53
C GLY A 229 21.05 -3.21 -9.93
N ALA A 230 20.94 -4.52 -10.10
CA ALA A 230 19.92 -5.32 -9.41
C ALA A 230 20.03 -5.13 -7.88
N GLY A 231 18.91 -4.84 -7.22
CA GLY A 231 18.85 -4.58 -5.77
C GLY A 231 19.22 -3.14 -5.37
N ALA A 232 19.66 -2.29 -6.30
CA ALA A 232 20.11 -0.94 -5.98
C ALA A 232 18.93 0.03 -5.84
N TRP A 233 18.92 0.76 -4.72
CA TRP A 233 17.95 1.82 -4.45
C TRP A 233 18.57 3.19 -4.66
N LYS A 234 17.83 4.11 -5.30
CA LYS A 234 18.24 5.50 -5.50
C LYS A 234 17.78 6.35 -4.31
N ALA A 235 18.65 7.22 -3.80
CA ALA A 235 18.27 8.16 -2.75
C ALA A 235 17.11 9.05 -3.21
N ASP A 236 16.16 9.31 -2.32
CA ASP A 236 14.95 10.08 -2.60
C ASP A 236 14.53 10.92 -1.39
N LYS A 237 13.62 11.88 -1.62
CA LYS A 237 13.06 12.74 -0.59
C LYS A 237 11.61 13.11 -0.86
N LEU A 238 10.84 13.27 0.21
CA LEU A 238 9.49 13.82 0.20
C LEU A 238 9.46 15.05 1.12
N ASN A 239 9.42 16.24 0.54
CA ASN A 239 9.41 17.49 1.31
C ASN A 239 7.98 17.98 1.52
N LEU A 240 7.44 17.78 2.72
CA LEU A 240 6.10 18.23 3.08
C LEU A 240 6.07 19.62 3.76
N SER A 241 7.22 20.22 4.06
CA SER A 241 7.28 21.56 4.69
C SER A 241 6.51 22.67 3.96
N PRO A 242 6.50 22.75 2.61
CA PRO A 242 5.76 23.80 1.90
C PRO A 242 4.26 23.49 1.73
N PHE A 243 3.78 22.34 2.18
CA PHE A 243 2.40 21.93 1.94
C PHE A 243 1.41 22.67 2.84
N THR A 244 0.32 23.12 2.24
CA THR A 244 -0.81 23.76 2.92
C THR A 244 -2.03 22.85 2.93
N ALA A 245 -2.83 22.92 4.00
CA ALA A 245 -4.05 22.13 4.10
C ALA A 245 -5.18 22.76 3.29
N SER A 246 -5.99 21.92 2.64
CA SER A 246 -7.28 22.32 2.07
C SER A 246 -8.30 22.61 3.17
N ALA A 247 -9.31 23.41 2.84
CA ALA A 247 -10.37 23.80 3.79
C ALA A 247 -11.14 22.59 4.37
N ASN A 248 -11.27 21.49 3.62
CA ASN A 248 -11.94 20.27 4.09
C ASN A 248 -11.07 19.40 5.02
N GLY A 249 -9.81 19.77 5.28
CA GLY A 249 -8.91 19.06 6.20
C GLY A 249 -8.45 17.67 5.74
N ASN A 250 -8.78 17.26 4.51
CA ASN A 250 -8.52 15.91 3.99
C ASN A 250 -7.44 15.89 2.90
N THR A 251 -6.85 17.03 2.57
CA THR A 251 -5.76 17.12 1.58
C THR A 251 -4.74 18.18 1.98
N LEU A 252 -3.47 17.86 1.76
CA LEU A 252 -2.39 18.83 1.72
C LEU A 252 -2.01 19.05 0.24
N HIS A 253 -1.69 20.28 -0.15
CA HIS A 253 -1.21 20.56 -1.50
C HIS A 253 -0.08 21.59 -1.51
N ALA A 254 0.70 21.57 -2.59
CA ALA A 254 1.75 22.56 -2.83
C ALA A 254 2.00 22.72 -4.34
N LEU A 255 2.39 23.93 -4.73
CA LEU A 255 3.04 24.19 -6.02
C LEU A 255 4.52 24.45 -5.73
N LEU A 256 5.40 23.56 -6.21
CA LEU A 256 6.84 23.64 -5.96
C LEU A 256 7.62 23.84 -7.25
N PRO A 257 8.80 24.48 -7.21
CA PRO A 257 9.68 24.55 -8.37
C PRO A 257 10.05 23.16 -8.90
N SER A 258 10.11 23.00 -10.21
CA SER A 258 10.76 21.88 -10.89
C SER A 258 12.18 22.28 -11.28
N SER A 259 13.04 21.27 -11.47
CA SER A 259 14.28 21.44 -12.21
C SER A 259 14.01 21.53 -13.72
N ASP A 260 14.95 22.11 -14.47
CA ASP A 260 14.81 22.35 -15.91
C ASP A 260 14.67 21.07 -16.75
N ASP A 261 14.95 19.89 -16.18
CA ASP A 261 14.80 18.58 -16.81
C ASP A 261 13.45 17.91 -16.51
N VAL A 262 12.67 18.46 -15.57
CA VAL A 262 11.37 17.95 -15.15
C VAL A 262 10.28 18.90 -15.68
N CYS A 263 9.25 18.34 -16.32
CA CYS A 263 8.16 19.09 -16.97
C CYS A 263 8.49 19.72 -18.34
N ASN A 264 9.21 19.01 -19.21
CA ASN A 264 9.59 19.53 -20.54
C ASN A 264 8.72 19.05 -21.70
N ASP A 265 7.99 17.94 -21.51
CA ASP A 265 7.21 17.31 -22.56
C ASP A 265 5.71 17.51 -22.34
N GLY A 266 4.98 17.83 -23.41
CA GLY A 266 3.52 17.91 -23.40
C GLY A 266 2.91 19.13 -22.71
N CYS A 267 3.71 20.15 -22.39
CA CYS A 267 3.23 21.41 -21.81
C CYS A 267 2.28 22.15 -22.75
N THR A 268 1.19 22.68 -22.19
CA THR A 268 0.21 23.51 -22.92
C THR A 268 0.27 24.99 -22.53
N THR A 269 1.01 25.31 -21.46
CA THR A 269 1.22 26.68 -20.95
C THR A 269 2.67 26.91 -20.53
N SER A 270 3.03 28.16 -20.21
CA SER A 270 4.37 28.54 -19.73
C SER A 270 4.55 28.47 -18.21
N ARG A 271 3.58 27.92 -17.47
CA ARG A 271 3.69 27.79 -16.01
C ARG A 271 4.79 26.80 -15.65
N ASN A 272 5.61 27.17 -14.67
CA ASN A 272 6.68 26.32 -14.17
C ASN A 272 6.28 25.65 -12.85
N GLY A 273 6.89 24.51 -12.55
CA GLY A 273 6.73 23.80 -11.30
C GLY A 273 5.82 22.58 -11.37
N ILE A 274 5.66 21.95 -10.21
CA ILE A 274 4.89 20.72 -10.02
C ILE A 274 3.85 20.97 -8.95
N ILE A 275 2.61 20.62 -9.26
CA ILE A 275 1.50 20.61 -8.32
C ILE A 275 1.45 19.24 -7.66
N TYR A 276 1.44 19.24 -6.32
CA TYR A 276 1.38 18.05 -5.49
C TYR A 276 0.11 18.04 -4.65
N HIS A 277 -0.44 16.86 -4.43
CA HIS A 277 -1.46 16.61 -3.42
C HIS A 277 -1.12 15.37 -2.60
N LEU A 278 -1.35 15.44 -1.29
CA LEU A 278 -1.34 14.32 -0.36
C LEU A 278 -2.70 14.28 0.34
N ALA A 279 -3.46 13.21 0.17
CA ALA A 279 -4.84 13.10 0.63
C ALA A 279 -5.06 11.82 1.45
N SER A 280 -6.10 11.83 2.28
CA SER A 280 -6.56 10.65 3.02
C SER A 280 -8.06 10.77 3.31
N ASN A 281 -8.68 9.64 3.61
CA ASN A 281 -10.03 9.57 4.15
C ASN A 281 -10.05 9.72 5.69
N ASN A 282 -8.86 9.87 6.31
CA ASN A 282 -8.70 10.04 7.76
C ASN A 282 -9.33 8.92 8.59
N ASN A 283 -9.36 7.68 8.08
CA ASN A 283 -9.89 6.52 8.81
C ASN A 283 -8.88 5.35 8.96
N GLY A 284 -7.65 5.56 8.51
CA GLY A 284 -6.60 4.56 8.57
C GLY A 284 -5.25 5.11 8.12
N ARG A 285 -4.27 4.21 8.01
CA ARG A 285 -2.91 4.54 7.58
C ARG A 285 -2.77 4.76 6.06
N SER A 286 -3.80 4.46 5.29
CA SER A 286 -3.79 4.59 3.84
C SER A 286 -3.95 6.05 3.40
N MET A 287 -3.15 6.44 2.43
CA MET A 287 -3.06 7.79 1.89
C MET A 287 -2.86 7.74 0.38
N VAL A 288 -3.20 8.83 -0.28
CA VAL A 288 -3.02 9.03 -1.71
C VAL A 288 -2.03 10.17 -1.90
N TYR A 289 -1.03 9.98 -2.73
CA TYR A 289 -0.15 11.07 -3.15
C TYR A 289 -0.24 11.17 -4.67
N ASN A 290 -0.34 12.37 -5.22
CA ASN A 290 -0.30 12.54 -6.66
C ASN A 290 0.34 13.86 -7.05
N HIS A 291 0.93 13.89 -8.23
CA HIS A 291 1.49 15.12 -8.76
C HIS A 291 1.45 15.19 -10.29
N PHE A 292 1.56 16.41 -10.80
CA PHE A 292 1.66 16.70 -12.23
C PHE A 292 2.33 18.06 -12.44
N CYS A 293 2.88 18.23 -13.64
CA CYS A 293 3.52 19.48 -14.04
C CYS A 293 2.50 20.61 -14.23
N ALA A 294 2.77 21.78 -13.65
CA ALA A 294 1.90 22.95 -13.69
C ALA A 294 1.67 23.51 -15.11
N CYS A 295 2.56 23.17 -16.05
CA CYS A 295 2.44 23.53 -17.46
C CYS A 295 1.41 22.71 -18.25
N LEU A 296 1.00 21.53 -17.73
CA LEU A 296 0.15 20.58 -18.47
C LEU A 296 -1.32 21.01 -18.58
N PRO A 297 -1.96 21.56 -17.54
CA PRO A 297 -3.30 22.13 -17.66
C PRO A 297 -3.31 23.31 -18.61
N THR A 298 -4.38 23.43 -19.40
CA THR A 298 -4.71 24.70 -20.06
C THR A 298 -5.01 25.78 -19.00
N ASN A 299 -5.05 27.05 -19.42
CA ASN A 299 -5.42 28.15 -18.51
C ASN A 299 -6.80 27.95 -17.86
N ASP A 300 -7.75 27.36 -18.59
CA ASP A 300 -9.10 27.09 -18.11
C ASP A 300 -9.19 25.86 -17.20
N GLU A 301 -8.15 25.02 -17.15
CA GLU A 301 -8.10 23.85 -16.26
C GLU A 301 -7.29 24.13 -14.99
N PHE A 302 -6.26 24.98 -15.05
CA PHE A 302 -5.38 25.29 -13.92
C PHE A 302 -6.17 25.76 -12.67
N PRO A 303 -5.85 25.30 -11.45
CA PRO A 303 -4.75 24.41 -11.04
C PRO A 303 -5.09 22.91 -11.04
N THR A 304 -5.94 22.44 -11.94
CA THR A 304 -6.45 21.06 -11.93
C THR A 304 -5.99 20.28 -13.17
N TYR A 305 -5.78 18.98 -13.01
CA TYR A 305 -5.36 18.10 -14.11
C TYR A 305 -5.70 16.65 -13.79
N ASN A 306 -6.20 15.91 -14.77
CA ASN A 306 -6.55 14.50 -14.61
C ASN A 306 -5.87 13.56 -15.62
N ARG A 307 -4.97 14.08 -16.46
CA ARG A 307 -4.33 13.31 -17.54
C ARG A 307 -2.97 12.77 -17.11
N ASN A 308 -1.86 13.18 -17.75
CA ASN A 308 -0.49 12.76 -17.48
C ASN A 308 0.01 13.17 -16.07
N LEU A 309 -0.53 12.51 -15.04
CA LEU A 309 -0.20 12.68 -13.63
C LEU A 309 0.36 11.37 -13.08
N HIS A 310 1.06 11.47 -11.95
CA HIS A 310 1.69 10.34 -11.27
C HIS A 310 0.90 10.01 -10.00
N PRO A 311 0.05 8.96 -9.98
CA PRO A 311 -0.72 8.61 -8.80
C PRO A 311 0.04 7.57 -7.95
N TYR A 312 -0.03 7.76 -6.64
CA TYR A 312 0.67 6.94 -5.66
C TYR A 312 -0.27 6.44 -4.57
N ALA A 313 -0.11 5.17 -4.24
CA ALA A 313 -0.65 4.56 -3.03
C ALA A 313 0.39 4.69 -1.92
N PHE A 314 0.09 5.39 -0.82
CA PHE A 314 0.99 5.58 0.33
C PHE A 314 0.40 4.97 1.60
N GLN A 315 1.23 4.29 2.38
CA GLN A 315 0.87 3.75 3.69
C GLN A 315 1.75 4.40 4.75
N GLN A 316 1.14 4.96 5.80
CA GLN A 316 1.86 5.58 6.91
C GLN A 316 2.68 4.54 7.68
N ILE A 317 3.91 4.92 8.03
CA ILE A 317 4.75 4.23 9.00
C ILE A 317 4.52 4.88 10.36
N ILE A 318 4.02 4.10 11.32
CA ILE A 318 3.74 4.54 12.69
C ILE A 318 4.64 3.75 13.64
N ASP A 319 5.31 4.41 14.57
CA ASP A 319 6.16 3.76 15.58
C ASP A 319 5.38 3.28 16.81
N ASP A 320 6.07 2.62 17.75
CA ASP A 320 5.47 2.10 19.00
C ASP A 320 4.77 3.16 19.85
N ASN A 321 5.18 4.42 19.75
CA ASN A 321 4.58 5.54 20.49
C ASN A 321 3.38 6.16 19.75
N GLY A 322 3.01 5.61 18.59
CA GLY A 322 1.96 6.16 17.76
C GLY A 322 2.38 7.42 16.99
N ASN A 323 3.68 7.71 16.88
CA ASN A 323 4.18 8.81 16.06
C ASN A 323 4.35 8.37 14.60
N MET A 324 4.08 9.28 13.68
CA MET A 324 4.31 9.03 12.27
C MET A 324 5.77 9.26 11.92
N ARG A 325 6.41 8.22 11.35
CA ARG A 325 7.82 8.22 10.98
C ARG A 325 8.06 8.38 9.49
N GLY A 326 7.03 8.14 8.67
CA GLY A 326 7.12 8.34 7.23
C GLY A 326 6.12 7.50 6.48
N PHE A 327 6.53 7.02 5.30
CA PHE A 327 5.66 6.36 4.34
C PHE A 327 6.41 5.21 3.66
N VAL A 328 5.69 4.14 3.38
CA VAL A 328 6.01 3.30 2.23
C VAL A 328 5.02 3.63 1.11
N GLY A 329 5.45 3.57 -0.14
CA GLY A 329 4.61 4.02 -1.25
C GLY A 329 4.89 3.33 -2.55
N ILE A 330 3.85 3.27 -3.39
CA ILE A 330 3.92 2.78 -4.76
C ILE A 330 3.43 3.85 -5.70
N GLU A 331 4.18 4.11 -6.76
CA GLU A 331 3.62 4.70 -7.98
C GLU A 331 3.11 3.60 -8.88
N GLN A 332 1.93 3.82 -9.47
CA GLN A 332 1.49 3.03 -10.59
C GLN A 332 0.90 3.95 -11.65
N GLN A 333 1.52 3.96 -12.81
CA GLN A 333 1.04 4.63 -14.01
C GLN A 333 1.04 3.59 -15.11
N ASP A 334 -0.08 2.91 -15.27
CA ASP A 334 -0.26 1.90 -16.30
C ASP A 334 -1.73 1.92 -16.72
N GLU A 335 -2.03 2.77 -17.70
CA GLU A 335 -3.40 3.02 -18.15
C GLU A 335 -3.82 1.92 -19.15
N PRO A 336 -5.03 1.37 -19.04
CA PRO A 336 -5.52 0.35 -19.96
C PRO A 336 -5.33 0.75 -21.44
N GLY A 337 -4.66 -0.10 -22.21
CA GLY A 337 -4.39 0.11 -23.63
C GLY A 337 -3.29 1.14 -23.94
N SER A 338 -2.59 1.64 -22.93
CA SER A 338 -1.34 2.40 -23.11
C SER A 338 -0.18 1.43 -23.31
N ALA A 339 0.64 1.67 -24.34
CA ALA A 339 1.89 0.92 -24.47
C ALA A 339 2.91 1.30 -23.38
N GLY A 340 2.85 2.53 -22.86
CA GLY A 340 3.78 3.01 -21.84
C GLY A 340 3.27 2.81 -20.42
N TYR A 341 4.19 2.47 -19.50
CA TYR A 341 3.92 2.30 -18.08
C TYR A 341 5.06 2.86 -17.22
N GLN A 342 4.78 3.11 -15.95
CA GLN A 342 5.76 3.44 -14.92
C GLN A 342 5.31 2.91 -13.55
N TYR A 343 6.22 2.23 -12.87
CA TYR A 343 6.06 1.76 -11.50
C TYR A 343 7.20 2.26 -10.64
N GLN A 344 6.91 2.63 -9.41
CA GLN A 344 7.94 2.95 -8.43
C GLN A 344 7.64 2.31 -7.09
N LEU A 345 8.69 1.85 -6.39
CA LEU A 345 8.64 1.58 -4.95
C LEU A 345 9.33 2.73 -4.25
N LYS A 346 8.74 3.23 -3.17
CA LYS A 346 9.26 4.32 -2.35
C LYS A 346 9.23 3.94 -0.87
N GLU A 347 10.28 4.32 -0.17
CA GLU A 347 10.29 4.34 1.29
C GLU A 347 10.83 5.69 1.76
N TYR A 348 10.18 6.25 2.78
CA TYR A 348 10.55 7.49 3.42
C TYR A 348 10.47 7.30 4.93
N PHE A 349 11.54 7.63 5.64
CA PHE A 349 11.64 7.46 7.08
C PHE A 349 12.45 8.60 7.71
N GLN A 350 12.01 9.09 8.88
CA GLN A 350 12.66 10.15 9.64
C GLN A 350 13.69 9.65 10.64
#